data_AF-A0A8X7XJG8-F1
#
_entry.id   AF-A0A8X7XJG8-F1
#
_cell.length_a   1.000
_cell.length_b   1.000
_cell.length_c   1.000
_cell.angle_alpha   90.00
_cell.angle_beta   90.00
_cell.angle_gamma   90.00
#
_symmetry.space_group_name_H-M   'P 1'
#
loop_
_entity.id
_entity.type
_entity.pdbx_description
1 polymer ?
#
loop_
_entity_poly.entity_id
_entity_poly.type
_entity_poly.pdbx_seq_one_letter_code
_entity_poly.pdbx_strand_id
1 'polypeptide(L)'
;MSQATKRKHVVKEVMGDYVIPTQQQQIVRVLGTPGNNLHEVETAKGERFLVSMPTKFRKNIWIKRGDFLIVDPIEEGDKVKAEISFILYKDHIRHLIKEGAW
;
A
#
# COMPACT_ATOMS: atom_id res chain seq x y z
N MET A 1 -10.52 -12.94 18.96
CA MET A 1 -10.27 -11.48 19.12
C MET A 1 -11.44 -10.69 18.55
N SER A 2 -11.87 -9.62 19.22
CA SER A 2 -12.94 -8.75 18.70
C SER A 2 -12.46 -7.91 17.52
N GLN A 3 -13.39 -7.45 16.68
CA GLN A 3 -13.09 -6.59 15.52
C GLN A 3 -12.39 -5.28 15.94
N ALA A 4 -12.78 -4.71 17.08
CA ALA A 4 -12.19 -3.49 17.64
C ALA A 4 -10.72 -3.70 18.03
N THR A 5 -10.41 -4.82 18.69
CA THR A 5 -9.03 -5.17 19.06
C THR A 5 -8.17 -5.38 17.82
N LYS A 6 -8.69 -6.06 16.78
CA LYS A 6 -7.98 -6.23 15.50
C LYS A 6 -7.67 -4.89 14.83
N ARG A 7 -8.64 -3.97 14.76
CA ARG A 7 -8.44 -2.62 14.20
C ARG A 7 -7.34 -1.85 14.93
N LYS A 8 -7.30 -1.90 16.26
CA LYS A 8 -6.26 -1.23 17.06
C LYS A 8 -4.85 -1.72 16.71
N HIS A 9 -4.66 -3.03 16.53
CA HIS A 9 -3.36 -3.60 16.18
C HIS A 9 -2.94 -3.18 14.77
N VAL A 10 -3.84 -3.29 13.80
CA VAL A 10 -3.58 -2.89 12.41
C VAL A 10 -3.19 -1.42 12.31
N VAL A 11 -3.90 -0.52 13.01
CA VAL A 11 -3.56 0.92 13.01
C VAL A 11 -2.19 1.16 13.66
N LYS A 12 -1.86 0.43 14.73
CA LYS A 12 -0.57 0.58 15.42
C LYS A 12 0.60 0.12 14.55
N GLU A 13 0.48 -1.01 13.85
CA GLU A 13 1.51 -1.49 12.92
C GLU A 13 1.74 -0.49 11.77
N VAL A 14 0.66 -0.05 11.13
CA VAL A 14 0.79 0.86 9.98
C VAL A 14 1.34 2.22 10.38
N MET A 15 1.11 2.71 11.61
CA MET A 15 1.64 4.00 12.07
C MET A 15 3.01 3.92 12.75
N GLY A 16 3.44 2.74 13.19
CA GLY A 16 4.65 2.57 14.00
C GLY A 16 5.91 2.22 13.20
N ASP A 17 5.75 1.52 12.07
CA ASP A 17 6.88 0.93 11.36
C ASP A 17 7.34 1.83 10.21
N TYR A 18 8.50 2.45 10.38
CA TYR A 18 9.24 3.08 9.28
C TYR A 18 9.85 1.97 8.41
N VAL A 19 9.26 1.75 7.24
CA VAL A 19 9.67 0.70 6.31
C VAL A 19 10.43 1.28 5.13
N ILE A 20 11.55 0.63 4.80
CA ILE A 20 12.30 0.83 3.55
C ILE A 20 11.85 -0.28 2.59
N PRO A 21 11.43 0.05 1.36
CA PRO A 21 11.03 -0.98 0.41
C PRO A 21 12.19 -1.94 0.11
N THR A 22 11.90 -3.24 0.09
CA THR A 22 12.85 -4.27 -0.36
C THR A 22 13.03 -4.25 -1.89
N GLN A 23 14.00 -5.02 -2.41
CA GLN A 23 14.33 -5.00 -3.85
C GLN A 23 13.17 -5.40 -4.78
N GLN A 24 12.27 -6.25 -4.31
CA GLN A 24 11.10 -6.69 -5.07
C GLN A 24 9.91 -5.73 -4.91
N GLN A 25 9.91 -4.95 -3.83
CA GLN A 25 8.84 -4.02 -3.52
C GLN A 25 8.92 -2.75 -4.36
N GLN A 26 7.76 -2.18 -4.65
CA GLN A 26 7.68 -0.95 -5.42
C GLN A 26 6.79 0.07 -4.73
N ILE A 27 7.19 1.34 -4.81
CA ILE A 27 6.35 2.46 -4.41
C ILE A 27 5.46 2.84 -5.58
N VAL A 28 4.16 2.90 -5.33
CA VAL A 28 3.14 3.24 -6.32
C VAL A 28 2.21 4.33 -5.79
N ARG A 29 1.61 5.09 -6.70
CA ARG A 29 0.63 6.14 -6.39
C ARG A 29 -0.77 5.67 -6.77
N VAL A 30 -1.75 5.90 -5.90
CA VAL A 30 -3.14 5.54 -6.15
C VAL A 30 -3.81 6.54 -7.09
N LEU A 31 -4.40 6.02 -8.16
CA LEU A 31 -5.19 6.79 -9.13
C LEU A 31 -6.70 6.73 -8.83
N GLY A 32 -7.18 5.57 -8.40
CA GLY A 32 -8.60 5.36 -8.15
C GLY A 32 -8.89 3.99 -7.54
N THR A 33 -10.17 3.71 -7.30
CA THR A 33 -10.62 2.38 -6.88
C THR A 33 -11.79 1.94 -7.77
N PRO A 34 -11.62 0.87 -8.56
CA PRO A 34 -12.71 0.29 -9.34
C PRO A 34 -13.71 -0.52 -8.49
N GLY A 35 -13.48 -0.64 -7.17
CA GLY A 35 -14.30 -1.43 -6.26
C GLY A 35 -13.70 -2.81 -5.97
N ASN A 36 -14.44 -3.65 -5.23
CA ASN A 36 -14.02 -4.99 -4.80
C ASN A 36 -12.68 -5.07 -4.01
N ASN A 37 -12.33 -4.00 -3.29
CA ASN A 37 -11.02 -3.86 -2.60
C ASN A 37 -9.81 -3.89 -3.55
N LEU A 38 -10.03 -3.52 -4.82
CA LEU A 38 -8.99 -3.27 -5.79
C LEU A 38 -8.70 -1.77 -5.87
N HIS A 39 -7.44 -1.44 -6.13
CA HIS A 39 -6.98 -0.08 -6.33
C HIS A 39 -6.20 0.00 -7.64
N GLU A 40 -6.51 1.02 -8.45
CA GLU A 40 -5.71 1.34 -9.62
C GLU A 40 -4.54 2.22 -9.18
N VAL A 41 -3.33 1.81 -9.54
CA VAL A 41 -2.10 2.48 -9.14
C VAL A 41 -1.21 2.76 -10.35
N GLU A 42 -0.29 3.70 -10.16
CA GLU A 42 0.70 4.11 -11.14
C GLU A 42 2.10 3.99 -10.52
N THR A 43 3.02 3.35 -11.25
CA THR A 43 4.43 3.26 -10.85
C THR A 43 5.19 4.55 -11.19
N ALA A 44 6.40 4.69 -10.66
CA ALA A 44 7.32 5.77 -11.06
C ALA A 44 7.64 5.79 -12.57
N LYS A 45 7.48 4.66 -13.27
CA LYS A 45 7.66 4.54 -14.72
C LYS A 45 6.42 4.94 -15.53
N GLY A 46 5.30 5.24 -14.87
CA GLY A 46 4.02 5.57 -15.51
C GLY A 46 3.19 4.35 -15.91
N GLU A 47 3.58 3.14 -15.50
CA GLU A 47 2.79 1.93 -15.75
C GLU A 47 1.61 1.85 -14.78
N ARG A 48 0.44 1.44 -15.30
CA ARG A 48 -0.80 1.33 -14.52
C ARG A 48 -1.26 -0.11 -14.42
N PHE A 49 -1.66 -0.50 -13.23
CA PHE A 49 -2.22 -1.82 -12.96
C PHE A 49 -3.11 -1.81 -11.72
N LEU A 50 -3.82 -2.92 -11.50
CA LEU A 50 -4.62 -3.10 -10.31
C LEU A 50 -3.82 -3.80 -9.22
N VAL A 51 -4.05 -3.35 -7.99
CA VAL A 51 -3.51 -3.96 -6.79
C VAL A 51 -4.62 -4.40 -5.86
N SER A 52 -4.42 -5.55 -5.23
CA SER A 52 -5.34 -6.11 -4.23
C SER A 52 -5.02 -5.54 -2.85
N MET A 53 -6.07 -5.21 -2.09
CA MET A 53 -5.94 -4.87 -0.67
C MET A 53 -5.98 -6.14 0.20
N PRO A 54 -4.96 -6.40 1.03
CA PRO A 54 -4.98 -7.49 1.99
C PRO A 54 -6.17 -7.43 2.94
N THR A 55 -6.64 -8.61 3.35
CA THR A 55 -7.79 -8.77 4.25
C THR A 55 -7.60 -8.07 5.61
N LYS A 56 -6.36 -7.88 6.07
CA LYS A 56 -6.05 -7.13 7.30
C LYS A 56 -6.43 -5.64 7.23
N PHE A 57 -6.35 -5.03 6.05
CA PHE A 57 -6.64 -3.60 5.87
C PHE A 57 -8.09 -3.32 5.49
N ARG A 58 -8.78 -4.30 4.89
CA ARG A 58 -10.20 -4.16 4.49
C ARG A 58 -11.06 -3.74 5.69
N LYS A 59 -11.89 -2.70 5.49
CA LYS A 59 -12.78 -2.09 6.50
C LYS A 59 -12.07 -1.41 7.69
N ASN A 60 -10.74 -1.41 7.72
CA ASN A 60 -9.95 -0.81 8.81
C ASN A 60 -9.26 0.47 8.36
N ILE A 61 -8.84 0.53 7.09
CA ILE A 61 -8.11 1.66 6.49
C ILE A 61 -8.79 2.08 5.19
N TRP A 62 -8.85 3.39 4.96
CA TRP A 62 -9.36 3.99 3.73
C TRP A 62 -8.20 4.59 2.95
N ILE A 63 -8.09 4.19 1.69
CA ILE A 63 -7.08 4.67 0.74
C ILE A 63 -7.80 5.55 -0.27
N LYS A 64 -7.24 6.73 -0.55
CA LYS A 64 -7.78 7.68 -1.52
C LYS A 64 -6.80 7.94 -2.65
N ARG A 65 -7.29 8.58 -3.72
CA ARG A 65 -6.46 9.04 -4.83
C ARG A 65 -5.35 9.97 -4.32
N GLY A 66 -4.13 9.75 -4.81
CA GLY A 66 -2.95 10.51 -4.44
C GLY A 66 -2.20 9.97 -3.21
N ASP A 67 -2.73 8.94 -2.53
CA ASP A 67 -1.96 8.22 -1.52
C ASP A 67 -0.87 7.36 -2.17
N PHE A 68 0.18 7.08 -1.40
CA PHE A 68 1.30 6.25 -1.83
C PHE A 68 1.29 4.92 -1.07
N LEU A 69 1.65 3.86 -1.76
CA LEU A 69 1.60 2.50 -1.25
C LEU A 69 2.91 1.79 -1.59
N ILE A 70 3.34 0.87 -0.73
CA ILE A 70 4.33 -0.15 -1.07
C ILE A 70 3.56 -1.40 -1.48
N VAL A 71 3.91 -1.95 -2.63
CA VAL A 71 3.27 -3.15 -3.17
C VAL A 71 4.26 -4.27 -3.39
N ASP A 72 3.82 -5.49 -3.13
CA ASP A 72 4.53 -6.73 -3.43
C ASP A 72 4.00 -7.28 -4.77
N PRO A 73 4.85 -7.43 -5.80
CA PRO A 73 4.42 -7.92 -7.11
C PRO A 73 3.96 -9.38 -7.06
N ILE A 74 2.97 -9.71 -7.87
CA ILE A 74 2.43 -11.06 -8.05
C ILE A 74 2.75 -11.49 -9.48
N GLU A 75 3.66 -12.45 -9.65
CA GLU A 75 4.11 -12.91 -10.98
C GLU A 75 2.99 -13.57 -11.79
N GLU A 76 2.05 -14.24 -11.13
CA GLU A 76 0.92 -14.96 -11.76
C GLU A 76 -0.27 -14.05 -12.11
N GLY A 77 -0.17 -12.75 -11.81
CA GLY A 77 -1.27 -11.81 -11.92
C GLY A 77 -1.47 -11.24 -13.33
N ASP A 78 -2.62 -11.49 -13.95
CA ASP A 78 -2.96 -10.90 -15.27
C ASP A 78 -3.36 -9.41 -15.13
N LYS A 79 -4.55 -9.14 -14.59
CA LYS A 79 -5.05 -7.77 -14.33
C LYS A 79 -4.60 -7.20 -12.99
N VAL A 80 -4.55 -8.05 -11.97
CA VAL A 80 -4.11 -7.68 -10.61
C VAL A 80 -2.68 -8.14 -10.47
N LYS A 81 -1.74 -7.19 -10.52
CA LYS A 81 -0.30 -7.50 -10.65
C LYS A 81 0.47 -7.39 -9.33
N ALA A 82 -0.17 -6.89 -8.27
CA ALA A 82 0.50 -6.74 -6.97
C ALA A 82 -0.51 -6.75 -5.81
N GLU A 83 0.00 -6.99 -4.61
CA GLU A 83 -0.74 -6.85 -3.35
C GLU A 83 -0.16 -5.68 -2.53
N ILE A 84 -1.02 -4.94 -1.83
CA ILE A 84 -0.59 -3.82 -0.96
C ILE A 84 0.10 -4.37 0.28
N SER A 85 1.37 -4.05 0.47
CA SER A 85 2.14 -4.44 1.66
C SER A 85 2.00 -3.40 2.78
N PHE A 86 2.26 -2.13 2.43
CA PHE A 86 2.24 -1.00 3.36
C PHE A 86 1.59 0.25 2.75
N ILE A 87 1.01 1.07 3.62
CA ILE A 87 0.37 2.34 3.27
C ILE A 87 1.27 3.47 3.77
N LEU A 88 1.73 4.33 2.85
CA LEU A 88 2.68 5.39 3.19
C LEU A 88 1.94 6.68 3.55
N TYR A 89 2.13 7.12 4.80
CA TYR A 89 1.72 8.44 5.24
C TYR A 89 2.83 9.46 5.03
N LYS A 90 2.51 10.75 5.22
CA LYS A 90 3.46 11.87 5.02
C LYS A 90 4.77 11.69 5.80
N ASP A 91 4.71 11.16 7.01
CA ASP A 91 5.89 10.98 7.84
C ASP A 91 6.77 9.81 7.35
N HIS A 92 6.18 8.75 6.81
CA HIS A 92 6.94 7.68 6.15
C HIS A 92 7.64 8.19 4.90
N ILE A 93 6.95 9.01 4.09
CA ILE A 93 7.53 9.62 2.89
C ILE A 93 8.72 10.52 3.26
N ARG A 94 8.59 11.34 4.31
CA ARG A 94 9.70 12.16 4.82
C ARG A 94 10.89 11.31 5.28
N HIS A 95 10.63 10.18 5.94
CA HIS A 95 11.67 9.25 6.34
C HIS A 95 12.37 8.62 5.13
N LEU A 96 11.62 8.13 4.14
CA LEU A 96 12.16 7.59 2.90
C LEU A 96 13.02 8.61 2.13
N ILE A 97 12.59 9.87 2.06
CA ILE A 97 13.38 10.95 1.44
C ILE A 97 14.69 11.18 2.20
N LYS A 98 14.66 11.13 3.54
CA LYS A 98 15.84 11.29 4.39
C LYS A 98 16.86 10.17 4.19
N GLU A 99 16.37 8.93 4.04
CA GLU A 99 17.20 7.74 3.78
C GLU A 99 17.61 7.59 2.30
N GLY A 100 17.09 8.44 1.40
CA GLY A 100 17.38 8.38 -0.04
C GLY A 100 16.69 7.23 -0.78
N ALA A 101 15.61 6.69 -0.22
CA ALA A 101 14.86 5.53 -0.73
C ALA A 101 13.47 5.90 -1.30
N TRP A 102 13.30 7.15 -1.73
CA TRP A 102 12.07 7.67 -2.34
C TRP A 102 12.17 7.79 -3.86
#